data_AF-A0A0Q8E378-F1
#
_entry.id   AF-A0A0Q8E378-F1
#
_cell.length_a   1.000
_cell.length_b   1.000
_cell.length_c   1.000
_cell.angle_alpha   90.00
_cell.angle_beta   90.00
_cell.angle_gamma   90.00
#
_symmetry.space_group_name_H-M   'P 1'
#
loop_
_entity.id
_entity.type
_entity.pdbx_description
1 polymer ?
#
loop_
_entity_poly.entity_id
_entity_poly.type
_entity_poly.pdbx_seq_one_letter_code
_entity_poly.pdbx_strand_id
1 'polypeptide(L)'
;MLLYGGAALILVLLVGVGVWLIRDPKDGPPVGDWSSAKDPVVPGKTSVSGNVVTLPDGTTVDAGQPIEVYVVGGAGVYFLPEDDDELHVVSVDGEVSTVGAHPYPDSLHVSPDGRHLAFLEADRMPWKLVVVDLVEGEEIVRSTDGMGHGVGLEELYAELEPAVLGLTDSTAYVLTIDDVVAVDLVSADRSVVEDRAESVLGKPWYDELAATEDVLGPQRPPRSVPRT
;
A
#
# COMPACT_ATOMS: atom_id res chain seq x y z
N MET A 1 43.12 42.34 -34.70
CA MET A 1 42.92 40.87 -34.75
C MET A 1 41.92 40.54 -33.64
N LEU A 2 40.63 40.50 -33.99
CA LEU A 2 39.50 40.31 -33.06
C LEU A 2 39.18 38.81 -32.98
N LEU A 3 39.33 38.21 -31.80
CA LEU A 3 38.92 36.83 -31.52
C LEU A 3 37.54 36.88 -30.86
N TYR A 4 36.51 36.56 -31.65
CA TYR A 4 35.14 36.31 -31.18
C TYR A 4 35.09 34.93 -30.53
N GLY A 5 34.93 34.88 -29.20
CA GLY A 5 34.63 33.67 -28.45
C GLY A 5 33.13 33.40 -28.46
N GLY A 6 32.69 32.39 -29.23
CA GLY A 6 31.30 31.95 -29.25
C GLY A 6 30.96 31.15 -28.00
N ALA A 7 29.98 31.62 -27.24
CA ALA A 7 29.36 30.86 -26.17
C ALA A 7 28.48 29.77 -26.79
N ALA A 8 28.85 28.51 -26.60
CA ALA A 8 28.01 27.37 -26.96
C ALA A 8 26.91 27.20 -25.89
N LEU A 9 25.69 27.56 -26.24
CA LEU A 9 24.49 27.31 -25.46
C LEU A 9 24.14 25.82 -25.61
N ILE A 10 24.46 25.00 -24.60
CA ILE A 10 23.99 23.61 -24.54
C ILE A 10 22.53 23.65 -24.07
N LEU A 11 21.62 23.56 -25.04
CA LEU A 11 20.19 23.36 -24.80
C LEU A 11 19.99 21.89 -24.42
N VAL A 12 19.92 21.60 -23.12
CA VAL A 12 19.46 20.29 -22.63
C VAL A 12 17.96 20.21 -22.88
N LEU A 13 17.59 19.57 -23.98
CA LEU A 13 16.22 19.26 -24.31
C LEU A 13 15.83 18.06 -23.43
N LEU A 14 15.27 18.34 -22.25
CA LEU A 14 14.56 17.35 -21.45
C LEU A 14 13.36 16.88 -22.27
N VAL A 15 13.58 15.82 -23.05
CA VAL A 15 12.49 15.01 -23.57
C VAL A 15 11.86 14.38 -22.35
N GLY A 16 10.81 15.01 -21.83
CA GLY A 16 9.87 14.38 -20.92
C GLY A 16 9.27 13.22 -21.67
N VAL A 17 9.91 12.05 -21.56
CA VAL A 17 9.29 10.78 -21.93
C VAL A 17 8.15 10.63 -20.95
N GLY A 18 6.98 11.14 -21.34
CA GLY A 18 5.74 10.82 -20.67
C GLY A 18 5.56 9.32 -20.83
N VAL A 19 5.98 8.57 -19.82
CA VAL A 19 5.69 7.16 -19.69
C VAL A 19 4.17 7.09 -19.57
N TRP A 20 3.51 6.86 -20.70
CA TRP A 20 2.11 6.50 -20.71
C TRP A 20 2.04 5.07 -20.19
N LEU A 21 1.86 4.91 -18.88
CA LEU A 21 1.49 3.64 -18.27
C LEU A 21 0.15 3.22 -18.90
N ILE A 22 0.19 2.29 -19.84
CA ILE A 22 -1.03 1.71 -20.43
C ILE A 22 -1.66 0.85 -19.34
N ARG A 23 -2.58 1.45 -18.57
CA ARG A 23 -3.43 0.70 -17.64
C ARG A 23 -4.29 -0.29 -18.42
N ASP A 24 -4.35 -1.54 -17.98
CA ASP A 24 -5.23 -2.52 -18.58
C ASP A 24 -6.69 -2.08 -18.34
N PRO A 25 -7.52 -1.95 -19.38
CA PRO A 25 -8.92 -1.53 -19.22
C PRO A 25 -9.72 -2.37 -18.23
N LYS A 26 -9.31 -3.62 -17.97
CA LYS A 26 -9.98 -4.51 -17.02
C LYS A 26 -9.83 -4.07 -15.55
N ASP A 27 -8.81 -3.27 -15.24
CA ASP A 27 -8.49 -2.89 -13.87
C ASP A 27 -9.39 -1.74 -13.37
N GLY A 28 -10.05 -1.03 -14.29
CA GLY A 28 -10.99 0.05 -13.98
C GLY A 28 -10.30 1.37 -13.63
N PRO A 29 -11.08 2.39 -13.21
CA PRO A 29 -10.51 3.66 -12.77
C PRO A 29 -9.80 3.51 -11.41
N PRO A 30 -8.92 4.46 -11.05
CA PRO A 30 -8.42 4.57 -9.69
C PRO A 30 -9.52 4.63 -8.66
N VAL A 31 -9.25 4.12 -7.47
CA VAL A 31 -10.15 4.22 -6.32
C VAL A 31 -9.64 5.28 -5.38
N GLY A 32 -10.55 6.16 -5.02
CA GLY A 32 -10.33 7.11 -3.97
C GLY A 32 -9.56 8.38 -4.32
N ASP A 33 -9.60 9.30 -3.36
CA ASP A 33 -8.99 10.62 -3.40
C ASP A 33 -7.74 10.63 -2.50
N TRP A 34 -6.62 10.18 -3.08
CA TRP A 34 -5.34 10.08 -2.36
C TRP A 34 -4.70 11.45 -2.15
N SER A 35 -4.41 11.79 -0.88
CA SER A 35 -3.63 12.96 -0.54
C SER A 35 -2.14 12.73 -0.82
N SER A 36 -1.45 13.75 -1.34
CA SER A 36 0.01 13.74 -1.49
C SER A 36 0.69 14.22 -0.21
N ALA A 37 1.78 13.55 0.16
CA ALA A 37 2.61 13.91 1.31
C ALA A 37 4.03 14.27 0.87
N LYS A 38 4.42 15.54 1.05
CA LYS A 38 5.79 15.98 0.72
C LYS A 38 6.85 15.34 1.61
N ASP A 39 6.51 15.18 2.88
CA ASP A 39 7.36 14.62 3.92
C ASP A 39 6.60 13.44 4.55
N PRO A 40 6.71 12.24 3.96
CA PRO A 40 5.93 11.09 4.42
C PRO A 40 6.33 10.69 5.84
N VAL A 41 5.35 10.29 6.65
CA VAL A 41 5.59 9.74 7.98
C VAL A 41 6.30 8.41 7.81
N VAL A 42 7.51 8.30 8.37
CA VAL A 42 8.28 7.06 8.36
C VAL A 42 7.63 6.08 9.34
N PRO A 43 7.23 4.88 8.90
CA PRO A 43 6.68 3.85 9.77
C PRO A 43 7.66 3.46 10.88
N GLY A 44 7.12 2.98 11.98
CA GLY A 44 7.91 2.59 13.14
C GLY A 44 7.01 2.04 14.22
N LYS A 45 7.59 1.78 15.39
CA LYS A 45 6.81 1.29 16.53
C LYS A 45 5.78 2.35 16.94
N THR A 46 4.51 1.98 16.84
CA THR A 46 3.35 2.80 17.21
C THR A 46 2.64 2.21 18.43
N SER A 47 1.71 2.96 19.00
CA SER A 47 0.75 2.43 19.95
C SER A 47 -0.59 3.11 19.77
N VAL A 48 -1.68 2.38 20.02
CA VAL A 48 -3.04 2.89 19.87
C VAL A 48 -3.83 2.72 21.17
N SER A 49 -4.63 3.74 21.51
CA SER A 49 -5.53 3.73 22.66
C SER A 49 -6.87 4.32 22.25
N GLY A 50 -7.84 3.46 21.94
CA GLY A 50 -9.12 3.88 21.37
C GLY A 50 -8.93 4.44 19.97
N ASN A 51 -9.25 5.71 19.78
CA ASN A 51 -9.12 6.48 18.54
C ASN A 51 -7.80 7.26 18.43
N VAL A 52 -6.92 7.19 19.43
CA VAL A 52 -5.66 7.95 19.45
C VAL A 52 -4.48 7.04 19.12
N VAL A 53 -3.72 7.42 18.08
CA VAL A 53 -2.49 6.73 17.66
C VAL A 53 -1.29 7.59 18.05
N THR A 54 -0.33 6.97 18.75
CA THR A 54 0.99 7.56 19.02
C THR A 54 1.98 7.10 17.96
N LEU A 55 2.55 8.05 17.22
CA LEU A 55 3.51 7.84 16.15
C LEU A 55 4.92 7.56 16.70
N PRO A 56 5.86 7.08 15.84
CA PRO A 56 7.21 6.70 16.28
C PRO A 56 8.02 7.86 16.90
N ASP A 57 7.73 9.10 16.50
CA ASP A 57 8.38 10.31 17.04
C ASP A 57 7.73 10.80 18.36
N GLY A 58 6.69 10.12 18.84
CA GLY A 58 5.94 10.44 20.05
C GLY A 58 4.79 11.43 19.84
N THR A 59 4.57 11.93 18.63
CA THR A 59 3.38 12.72 18.32
C THR A 59 2.13 11.86 18.37
N THR A 60 0.97 12.48 18.54
CA THR A 60 -0.31 11.78 18.63
C THR A 60 -1.31 12.35 17.64
N VAL A 61 -2.03 11.48 16.95
CA VAL A 61 -3.16 11.83 16.09
C VAL A 61 -4.45 11.21 16.63
N ASP A 62 -5.56 11.94 16.51
CA ASP A 62 -6.89 11.50 16.91
C ASP A 62 -7.70 11.21 15.64
N ALA A 63 -8.01 9.93 15.40
CA ALA A 63 -8.80 9.47 14.26
C ALA A 63 -10.28 9.87 14.32
N GLY A 64 -10.74 10.44 15.45
CA GLY A 64 -12.12 10.84 15.68
C GLY A 64 -13.09 9.68 15.95
N GLN A 65 -12.69 8.44 15.68
CA GLN A 65 -13.51 7.24 15.80
C GLN A 65 -12.67 5.99 16.16
N PRO A 66 -13.28 4.95 16.75
CA PRO A 66 -12.59 3.69 17.05
C PRO A 66 -11.99 3.06 15.80
N ILE A 67 -10.75 2.57 15.92
CA ILE A 67 -9.97 1.98 14.84
C ILE A 67 -10.10 0.45 14.91
N GLU A 68 -10.39 -0.22 13.80
CA GLU A 68 -10.26 -1.68 13.69
C GLU A 68 -8.82 -2.07 13.36
N VAL A 69 -8.28 -1.48 12.30
CA VAL A 69 -6.93 -1.73 11.78
C VAL A 69 -6.34 -0.44 11.24
N TYR A 70 -5.02 -0.29 11.34
CA TYR A 70 -4.31 0.87 10.81
C TYR A 70 -2.89 0.54 10.35
N VAL A 71 -2.35 1.42 9.52
CA VAL A 71 -0.95 1.49 9.12
C VAL A 71 -0.49 2.95 9.14
N VAL A 72 0.81 3.18 9.26
CA VAL A 72 1.41 4.52 9.31
C VAL A 72 2.28 4.73 8.09
N GLY A 73 2.07 5.83 7.36
CA GLY A 73 2.76 6.15 6.12
C GLY A 73 2.25 7.44 5.51
N GLY A 74 2.91 7.96 4.47
CA GLY A 74 2.43 9.11 3.70
C GLY A 74 2.06 10.30 4.58
N ALA A 75 0.83 10.78 4.46
CA ALA A 75 0.37 11.97 5.18
C ALA A 75 0.11 11.75 6.69
N GLY A 76 0.08 10.50 7.18
CA GLY A 76 -0.26 10.22 8.57
C GLY A 76 -0.62 8.75 8.84
N VAL A 77 -1.84 8.53 9.33
CA VAL A 77 -2.35 7.18 9.68
C VAL A 77 -3.51 6.84 8.76
N TYR A 78 -3.36 5.75 8.02
CA TYR A 78 -4.45 5.15 7.23
C TYR A 78 -5.12 4.09 8.09
N PHE A 79 -6.45 4.12 8.20
CA PHE A 79 -7.17 3.25 9.13
C PHE A 79 -8.56 2.87 8.62
N LEU A 80 -9.02 1.69 9.05
CA LEU A 80 -10.41 1.27 8.95
C LEU A 80 -11.09 1.46 10.31
N PRO A 81 -12.25 2.14 10.38
CA PRO A 81 -13.07 2.21 11.59
C PRO A 81 -13.71 0.85 11.93
N GLU A 82 -14.12 0.64 13.19
CA GLU A 82 -14.78 -0.63 13.61
C GLU A 82 -16.15 -0.90 12.94
N ASP A 83 -16.83 0.14 12.47
CA ASP A 83 -18.19 0.07 11.92
C ASP A 83 -18.27 0.53 10.44
N ASP A 84 -17.13 0.61 9.75
CA ASP A 84 -17.01 1.10 8.38
C ASP A 84 -15.91 0.36 7.62
N ASP A 85 -16.16 0.01 6.36
CA ASP A 85 -15.19 -0.68 5.49
C ASP A 85 -14.45 0.28 4.55
N GLU A 86 -14.81 1.56 4.55
CA GLU A 86 -14.09 2.60 3.82
C GLU A 86 -12.77 2.94 4.54
N LEU A 87 -11.69 3.14 3.78
CA LEU A 87 -10.41 3.59 4.28
C LEU A 87 -10.44 5.08 4.61
N HIS A 88 -9.99 5.44 5.80
CA HIS A 88 -9.81 6.81 6.25
C HIS A 88 -8.33 7.12 6.36
N VAL A 89 -7.99 8.41 6.29
CA VAL A 89 -6.68 8.93 6.66
C VAL A 89 -6.84 10.05 7.67
N VAL A 90 -6.03 10.02 8.72
CA VAL A 90 -5.81 11.16 9.61
C VAL A 90 -4.41 11.70 9.38
N SER A 91 -4.32 12.96 8.95
CA SER A 91 -3.04 13.62 8.71
C SER A 91 -2.32 13.92 10.04
N VAL A 92 -1.02 14.19 9.98
CA VAL A 92 -0.24 14.65 11.14
C VAL A 92 -0.76 15.96 11.74
N ASP A 93 -1.51 16.75 10.96
CA ASP A 93 -2.18 17.98 11.42
C ASP A 93 -3.54 17.71 12.08
N GLY A 94 -3.99 16.44 12.10
CA GLY A 94 -5.24 16.00 12.72
C GLY A 94 -6.47 16.14 11.83
N GLU A 95 -6.30 16.37 10.52
CA GLU A 95 -7.41 16.38 9.57
C GLU A 95 -7.78 14.94 9.20
N VAL A 96 -9.04 14.58 9.42
CA VAL A 96 -9.60 13.27 9.05
C VAL A 96 -10.36 13.41 7.74
N SER A 97 -10.06 12.55 6.76
CA SER A 97 -10.79 12.46 5.50
C SER A 97 -10.99 11.00 5.10
N THR A 98 -12.05 10.74 4.35
CA THR A 98 -12.23 9.43 3.71
C THR A 98 -11.40 9.37 2.44
N VAL A 99 -10.90 8.18 2.13
CA VAL A 99 -10.16 7.92 0.90
C VAL A 99 -11.09 7.46 -0.21
N GLY A 100 -12.17 6.72 0.09
CA GLY A 100 -13.05 6.11 -0.92
C GLY A 100 -12.56 4.76 -1.45
N ALA A 101 -11.59 4.13 -0.79
CA ALA A 101 -11.15 2.76 -1.05
C ALA A 101 -11.70 1.81 0.02
N HIS A 102 -11.97 0.55 -0.32
CA HIS A 102 -12.51 -0.46 0.61
C HIS A 102 -11.56 -1.67 0.72
N PRO A 103 -10.44 -1.55 1.44
CA PRO A 103 -9.44 -2.59 1.55
C PRO A 103 -9.90 -3.75 2.42
N TYR A 104 -9.36 -4.94 2.15
CA TYR A 104 -9.40 -6.05 3.10
C TYR A 104 -8.52 -5.71 4.31
N PRO A 105 -9.04 -5.77 5.55
CA PRO A 105 -8.33 -5.29 6.73
C PRO A 105 -6.92 -5.86 6.89
N ASP A 106 -6.75 -7.17 6.66
CA ASP A 106 -5.47 -7.86 6.87
C ASP A 106 -4.49 -7.71 5.69
N SER A 107 -4.87 -6.98 4.64
CA SER A 107 -4.02 -6.75 3.46
C SER A 107 -3.24 -5.43 3.49
N LEU A 108 -3.54 -4.52 4.42
CA LEU A 108 -2.92 -3.19 4.50
C LEU A 108 -1.44 -3.27 4.87
N HIS A 109 -0.56 -2.84 3.96
CA HIS A 109 0.88 -2.78 4.21
C HIS A 109 1.49 -1.49 3.69
N VAL A 110 2.50 -0.97 4.39
CA VAL A 110 3.25 0.22 3.99
C VAL A 110 4.72 -0.12 3.77
N SER A 111 5.39 0.53 2.80
CA SER A 111 6.84 0.37 2.60
C SER A 111 7.66 0.95 3.76
N PRO A 112 8.88 0.46 4.02
CA PRO A 112 9.72 0.95 5.12
C PRO A 112 9.98 2.46 5.13
N ASP A 113 10.03 3.09 3.96
CA ASP A 113 10.16 4.54 3.79
C ASP A 113 8.85 5.33 3.97
N GLY A 114 7.72 4.65 4.17
CA GLY A 114 6.40 5.26 4.30
C GLY A 114 5.78 5.76 2.99
N ARG A 115 6.44 5.53 1.85
CA ARG A 115 6.01 6.09 0.57
C ARG A 115 4.87 5.32 -0.08
N HIS A 116 4.86 4.00 0.03
CA HIS A 116 3.91 3.16 -0.69
C HIS A 116 2.93 2.49 0.25
N LEU A 117 1.66 2.45 -0.15
CA LEU A 117 0.60 1.67 0.52
C LEU A 117 0.10 0.61 -0.44
N ALA A 118 0.05 -0.65 0.00
CA ALA A 118 -0.56 -1.74 -0.75
C ALA A 118 -1.70 -2.39 0.03
N PHE A 119 -2.71 -2.85 -0.68
CA PHE A 119 -3.83 -3.61 -0.14
C PHE A 119 -4.57 -4.39 -1.23
N LEU A 120 -5.45 -5.29 -0.80
CA LEU A 120 -6.45 -5.93 -1.65
C LEU A 120 -7.80 -5.25 -1.46
N GLU A 121 -8.49 -4.91 -2.54
CA GLU A 121 -9.83 -4.34 -2.49
C GLU A 121 -10.89 -5.44 -2.24
N ALA A 122 -11.74 -5.26 -1.23
CA ALA A 122 -12.66 -6.28 -0.71
C ALA A 122 -14.08 -6.22 -1.26
N ASP A 123 -14.44 -5.14 -1.97
CA ASP A 123 -15.82 -4.86 -2.34
C ASP A 123 -16.36 -5.77 -3.46
N ARG A 124 -15.48 -6.38 -4.27
CA ARG A 124 -15.87 -7.26 -5.39
C ARG A 124 -14.83 -8.33 -5.70
N MET A 125 -15.28 -9.57 -5.88
CA MET A 125 -14.51 -10.60 -6.57
C MET A 125 -14.49 -10.35 -8.09
N PRO A 126 -13.36 -10.62 -8.79
CA PRO A 126 -12.08 -11.04 -8.20
C PRO A 126 -11.42 -9.90 -7.42
N TRP A 127 -10.63 -10.26 -6.39
CA TRP A 127 -9.87 -9.29 -5.61
C TRP A 127 -9.02 -8.40 -6.54
N LYS A 128 -8.67 -7.20 -6.07
CA LYS A 128 -7.77 -6.32 -6.80
C LYS A 128 -6.62 -5.91 -5.92
N LEU A 129 -5.40 -6.11 -6.40
CA LEU A 129 -4.23 -5.47 -5.81
C LEU A 129 -4.25 -4.00 -6.15
N VAL A 130 -4.13 -3.15 -5.15
CA VAL A 130 -3.91 -1.71 -5.30
C VAL A 130 -2.58 -1.36 -4.62
N VAL A 131 -1.74 -0.58 -5.31
CA VAL A 131 -0.56 0.05 -4.72
C VAL A 131 -0.55 1.53 -5.07
N VAL A 132 -0.37 2.35 -4.05
CA VAL A 132 -0.41 3.82 -4.11
C VAL A 132 0.95 4.38 -3.76
N ASP A 133 1.44 5.35 -4.54
CA ASP A 133 2.51 6.25 -4.13
C ASP A 133 1.89 7.41 -3.34
N LEU A 134 2.07 7.41 -2.02
CA LEU A 134 1.52 8.39 -1.09
C LEU A 134 2.25 9.74 -1.16
N VAL A 135 3.44 9.80 -1.75
CA VAL A 135 4.13 11.08 -1.97
C VAL A 135 3.51 11.80 -3.15
N GLU A 136 3.21 11.07 -4.22
CA GLU A 136 2.58 11.62 -5.42
C GLU A 136 1.05 11.72 -5.28
N GLY A 137 0.44 10.92 -4.40
CA GLY A 137 -1.01 10.80 -4.26
C GLY A 137 -1.62 10.05 -5.46
N GLU A 138 -0.91 9.06 -6.00
CA GLU A 138 -1.30 8.38 -7.23
C GLU A 138 -1.29 6.85 -7.08
N GLU A 139 -2.30 6.20 -7.67
CA GLU A 139 -2.27 4.75 -7.86
C GLU A 139 -1.28 4.37 -8.94
N ILE A 140 -0.23 3.65 -8.55
CA ILE A 140 0.82 3.16 -9.43
C ILE A 140 0.56 1.72 -9.90
N VAL A 141 -0.18 0.93 -9.11
CA VAL A 141 -0.60 -0.42 -9.47
C VAL A 141 -2.07 -0.60 -9.14
N ARG A 142 -2.83 -1.11 -10.10
CA ARG A 142 -4.17 -1.67 -9.90
C ARG A 142 -4.28 -2.89 -10.78
N SER A 143 -4.50 -4.08 -10.21
CA SER A 143 -4.50 -5.31 -11.01
C SER A 143 -5.38 -6.41 -10.44
N THR A 144 -6.03 -7.12 -11.36
CA THR A 144 -6.79 -8.36 -11.08
C THR A 144 -6.02 -9.64 -11.43
N ASP A 145 -4.81 -9.58 -11.99
CA ASP A 145 -4.15 -10.82 -12.43
C ASP A 145 -3.68 -11.65 -11.24
N GLY A 146 -4.02 -12.95 -11.27
CA GLY A 146 -3.73 -13.90 -10.19
C GLY A 146 -4.69 -13.80 -8.99
N MET A 147 -5.64 -12.86 -9.01
CA MET A 147 -6.55 -12.58 -7.89
C MET A 147 -7.86 -13.37 -7.93
N GLY A 148 -7.85 -14.44 -8.73
CA GLY A 148 -9.00 -15.28 -8.98
C GLY A 148 -9.82 -14.91 -10.19
N HIS A 149 -10.71 -15.84 -10.51
CA HIS A 149 -11.70 -15.70 -11.55
C HIS A 149 -13.05 -15.73 -10.85
N GLY A 150 -13.90 -14.73 -11.08
CA GLY A 150 -15.27 -14.65 -10.54
C GLY A 150 -16.22 -15.72 -11.10
N VAL A 151 -15.73 -16.93 -11.33
CA VAL A 151 -16.40 -18.06 -11.98
C VAL A 151 -16.82 -19.12 -10.96
N GLY A 152 -17.36 -18.73 -9.81
CA GLY A 152 -18.14 -19.62 -8.93
C GLY A 152 -17.45 -20.92 -8.48
N LEU A 153 -16.12 -20.99 -8.53
CA LEU A 153 -15.32 -22.07 -7.96
C LEU A 153 -14.85 -21.72 -6.54
N GLU A 154 -15.41 -20.66 -5.97
CA GLU A 154 -15.14 -20.13 -4.62
C GLU A 154 -15.26 -21.24 -3.55
N GLU A 155 -16.23 -22.16 -3.70
CA GLU A 155 -16.40 -23.30 -2.78
C GLU A 155 -15.28 -24.35 -2.88
N LEU A 156 -14.58 -24.46 -4.01
CA LEU A 156 -13.55 -25.49 -4.24
C LEU A 156 -12.13 -24.99 -3.90
N TYR A 157 -11.93 -23.67 -3.86
CA TYR A 157 -10.63 -23.04 -3.61
C TYR A 157 -10.66 -22.05 -2.43
N ALA A 158 -11.64 -22.18 -1.53
CA ALA A 158 -11.78 -21.34 -0.34
C ALA A 158 -10.55 -21.34 0.59
N GLU A 159 -9.56 -22.22 0.35
CA GLU A 159 -8.37 -22.32 1.19
C GLU A 159 -7.23 -21.36 0.78
N LEU A 160 -7.26 -20.77 -0.42
CA LEU A 160 -6.20 -19.87 -0.90
C LEU A 160 -6.77 -18.49 -1.18
N GLU A 161 -6.76 -17.65 -0.15
CA GLU A 161 -7.05 -16.22 -0.27
C GLU A 161 -5.78 -15.48 -0.71
N PRO A 162 -5.84 -14.62 -1.75
CA PRO A 162 -4.71 -13.78 -2.08
C PRO A 162 -4.36 -12.87 -0.91
N ALA A 163 -3.09 -12.50 -0.79
CA ALA A 163 -2.61 -11.66 0.30
C ALA A 163 -1.48 -10.73 -0.16
N VAL A 164 -1.39 -9.54 0.44
CA VAL A 164 -0.17 -8.74 0.39
C VAL A 164 0.76 -9.29 1.47
N LEU A 165 1.91 -9.82 1.07
CA LEU A 165 2.89 -10.39 2.00
C LEU A 165 3.78 -9.32 2.66
N GLY A 166 3.89 -8.16 2.01
CA GLY A 166 4.64 -7.02 2.51
C GLY A 166 5.32 -6.22 1.39
N LEU A 167 5.99 -5.15 1.80
CA LEU A 167 6.66 -4.21 0.92
C LEU A 167 8.12 -4.00 1.32
N THR A 168 8.94 -3.74 0.31
CA THR A 168 10.21 -3.02 0.43
C THR A 168 10.02 -1.63 -0.18
N ASP A 169 11.06 -0.79 -0.18
CA ASP A 169 11.00 0.54 -0.78
C ASP A 169 10.72 0.52 -2.29
N SER A 170 10.99 -0.60 -2.97
CA SER A 170 10.88 -0.72 -4.43
C SER A 170 10.06 -1.90 -4.91
N THR A 171 9.52 -2.74 -4.02
CA THR A 171 8.86 -3.99 -4.41
C THR A 171 7.73 -4.34 -3.46
N ALA A 172 6.55 -4.64 -4.01
CA ALA A 172 5.46 -5.30 -3.28
C ALA A 172 5.49 -6.81 -3.56
N TYR A 173 5.42 -7.62 -2.50
CA TYR A 173 5.30 -9.07 -2.59
C TYR A 173 3.86 -9.48 -2.32
N VAL A 174 3.29 -10.26 -3.25
CA VAL A 174 1.87 -10.57 -3.26
C VAL A 174 1.68 -12.06 -3.49
N LEU A 175 0.96 -12.71 -2.58
CA LEU A 175 0.44 -14.04 -2.79
C LEU A 175 -0.79 -13.94 -3.68
N THR A 176 -0.70 -14.56 -4.85
CA THR A 176 -1.82 -14.79 -5.75
C THR A 176 -2.40 -16.19 -5.50
N ILE A 177 -3.46 -16.57 -6.21
CA ILE A 177 -4.03 -17.92 -6.08
C ILE A 177 -3.04 -19.01 -6.49
N ASP A 178 -2.21 -18.73 -7.50
CA ASP A 178 -1.29 -19.72 -8.07
C ASP A 178 0.14 -19.52 -7.54
N ASP A 179 0.64 -18.29 -7.57
CA ASP A 179 2.05 -17.97 -7.40
C ASP A 179 2.28 -16.87 -6.34
N VAL A 180 3.54 -16.68 -5.95
CA VAL A 180 3.99 -15.45 -5.29
C VAL A 180 4.64 -14.55 -6.34
N VAL A 181 4.15 -13.32 -6.42
CA VAL A 181 4.55 -12.32 -7.41
C VAL A 181 5.24 -11.16 -6.71
N ALA A 182 6.36 -10.72 -7.27
CA ALA A 182 6.98 -9.45 -6.96
C ALA A 182 6.55 -8.40 -8.00
N VAL A 183 6.13 -7.23 -7.51
CA VAL A 183 5.75 -6.07 -8.31
C VAL A 183 6.77 -4.96 -8.09
N ASP A 184 7.49 -4.56 -9.13
CA ASP A 184 8.41 -3.42 -9.10
C ASP A 184 7.60 -2.12 -8.99
N LEU A 185 7.82 -1.33 -7.95
CA LEU A 185 7.02 -0.13 -7.67
C LEU A 185 7.41 1.08 -8.52
N VAL A 186 8.53 1.00 -9.25
CA VAL A 186 8.99 2.07 -10.14
C VAL A 186 8.45 1.86 -11.54
N SER A 187 8.51 0.63 -12.06
CA SER A 187 8.05 0.30 -13.41
C SER A 187 6.65 -0.30 -13.48
N ALA A 188 6.08 -0.71 -12.33
CA ALA A 188 4.87 -1.54 -12.23
C ALA A 188 5.00 -2.92 -12.90
N ASP A 189 6.24 -3.36 -13.22
CA ASP A 189 6.47 -4.68 -13.81
C ASP A 189 6.26 -5.80 -12.77
N ARG A 190 5.75 -6.94 -13.24
CA ARG A 190 5.45 -8.10 -12.42
C ARG A 190 6.37 -9.26 -12.77
N SER A 191 6.80 -10.00 -11.76
CA SER A 191 7.56 -11.23 -11.93
C SER A 191 7.15 -12.29 -10.91
N VAL A 192 7.05 -13.54 -11.35
CA VAL A 192 6.85 -14.68 -10.44
C VAL A 192 8.17 -14.95 -9.73
N VAL A 193 8.13 -14.96 -8.40
CA VAL A 193 9.30 -15.29 -7.57
C VAL A 193 9.25 -16.73 -7.06
N GLU A 194 8.05 -17.27 -6.85
CA GLU A 194 7.82 -18.63 -6.38
C GLU A 194 6.47 -19.15 -6.87
N ASP A 195 6.37 -20.45 -7.12
CA ASP A 195 5.18 -21.07 -7.70
C ASP A 195 4.13 -21.47 -6.63
N ARG A 196 4.40 -21.25 -5.33
CA ARG A 196 3.50 -21.57 -4.20
C ARG A 196 3.80 -20.72 -2.97
N ALA A 197 2.77 -20.43 -2.15
CA ALA A 197 2.93 -19.75 -0.86
C ALA A 197 3.92 -20.46 0.07
N GLU A 198 3.78 -21.78 0.24
CA GLU A 198 4.60 -22.53 1.19
C GLU A 198 6.10 -22.52 0.86
N SER A 199 6.47 -22.28 -0.41
CA SER A 199 7.88 -22.23 -0.80
C SER A 199 8.58 -20.93 -0.41
N VAL A 200 7.84 -19.89 -0.01
CA VAL A 200 8.44 -18.66 0.55
C VAL A 200 8.90 -18.82 1.99
N LEU A 201 8.33 -19.77 2.74
CA LEU A 201 8.63 -19.94 4.16
C LEU A 201 10.10 -20.35 4.37
N GLY A 202 10.80 -19.63 5.25
CA GLY A 202 12.22 -19.86 5.54
C GLY A 202 13.18 -19.38 4.46
N LYS A 203 12.69 -18.63 3.46
CA LYS A 203 13.56 -17.88 2.55
C LYS A 203 14.08 -16.64 3.29
N PRO A 204 15.38 -16.31 3.19
CA PRO A 204 15.94 -15.16 3.91
C PRO A 204 15.20 -13.84 3.64
N TRP A 205 14.80 -13.60 2.38
CA TRP A 205 14.06 -12.38 2.02
C TRP A 205 12.67 -12.31 2.67
N TYR A 206 12.01 -13.46 2.82
CA TYR A 206 10.69 -13.54 3.43
C TYR A 206 10.79 -13.42 4.95
N ASP A 207 11.80 -14.03 5.56
CA ASP A 207 12.08 -13.90 6.98
C ASP A 207 12.40 -12.43 7.35
N GLU A 208 13.13 -11.72 6.49
CA GLU A 208 13.38 -10.28 6.64
C GLU A 208 12.09 -9.46 6.53
N LEU A 209 11.23 -9.77 5.56
CA LEU A 209 9.94 -9.12 5.37
C LEU A 209 9.02 -9.35 6.58
N ALA A 210 8.86 -10.60 7.00
CA ALA A 210 8.04 -11.00 8.15
C ALA A 210 8.56 -10.39 9.46
N ALA A 211 9.87 -10.21 9.63
CA ALA A 211 10.43 -9.53 10.80
C ALA A 211 10.02 -8.04 10.90
N THR A 212 9.51 -7.45 9.81
CA THR A 212 9.02 -6.07 9.79
C THR A 212 7.49 -5.95 9.83
N GLU A 213 6.76 -7.07 9.80
CA GLU A 213 5.29 -7.11 9.77
C GLU A 213 4.66 -6.43 10.99
N ASP A 214 5.26 -6.60 12.18
CA ASP A 214 4.86 -5.94 13.43
C ASP A 214 4.90 -4.39 13.36
N VAL A 215 5.52 -3.83 12.32
CA VAL A 215 5.70 -2.38 12.13
C VAL A 215 5.03 -1.89 10.85
N LEU A 216 5.14 -2.65 9.76
CA LEU A 216 4.75 -2.26 8.42
C LEU A 216 3.42 -2.87 7.96
N GLY A 217 2.99 -3.94 8.62
CA GLY A 217 1.73 -4.62 8.37
C GLY A 217 0.56 -4.03 9.18
N PRO A 218 -0.64 -4.63 9.01
CA PRO A 218 -1.86 -4.13 9.63
C PRO A 218 -1.79 -4.23 11.16
N GLN A 219 -1.92 -3.09 11.83
CA GLN A 219 -1.92 -3.01 13.29
C GLN A 219 -3.35 -2.95 13.82
N ARG A 220 -3.67 -3.73 14.86
CA ARG A 220 -4.99 -3.73 15.50
C ARG A 220 -4.91 -3.20 16.93
N PRO A 221 -5.86 -2.37 17.39
CA PRO A 221 -5.92 -2.03 18.81
C PRO A 221 -6.13 -3.26 19.69
N PRO A 222 -5.66 -3.22 20.94
CA PRO A 222 -6.01 -4.26 21.90
C PRO A 222 -7.53 -4.31 22.03
N ARG A 223 -8.13 -5.49 21.78
CA ARG A 223 -9.57 -5.67 21.96
C ARG A 223 -9.96 -5.21 23.36
N SER A 224 -10.82 -4.20 23.42
CA SER A 224 -11.35 -3.75 24.70
C SER A 224 -12.16 -4.91 25.30
N VAL A 225 -11.75 -5.36 26.49
CA VAL A 225 -12.52 -6.39 27.20
C VAL A 225 -13.90 -5.79 27.48
N PRO A 226 -15.01 -6.43 27.06
CA PRO A 226 -16.35 -5.90 27.30
C PRO A 226 -16.49 -5.60 28.79
N ARG A 227 -16.81 -4.34 29.14
CA ARG A 227 -17.16 -4.00 30.52
C ARG A 227 -18.52 -4.65 30.81
N THR A 228 -18.49 -5.74 31.58
CA THR A 228 -19.66 -6.45 32.11
C THR A 228 -20.43 -5.60 33.11
#